data_AF-A0A8J2MFX3-F1
#
_entry.id   AF-A0A8J2MFX3-F1
#
_cell.length_a   1.000
_cell.length_b   1.000
_cell.length_c   1.000
_cell.angle_alpha   90.00
_cell.angle_beta   90.00
_cell.angle_gamma   90.00
#
_symmetry.space_group_name_H-M   'P 1'
#
loop_
_entity.id
_entity.type
_entity.pdbx_description
1 polymer ?
#
loop_
_entity_poly.entity_id
_entity_poly.type
_entity_poly.pdbx_seq_one_letter_code
_entity_poly.pdbx_strand_id
1 'polypeptide(L)'
;MVSVNLFARVAAIVILTAQVNALICYENDESGNLYEISNESWDYCVFIPGQKESRVFGVGKEADWTEAYDEAFNKSDKIYQVLSLCLLEKYDFGQLNPKSVINTSESVEFIFRCICNYNRCNSATTFSNYLKTIKSDNISQ
;
A
#
# COMPACT_ATOMS: atom_id res chain seq x y z
N MET A 1 -3.02 17.14 -63.14
CA MET A 1 -1.98 17.18 -62.10
C MET A 1 -2.65 17.73 -60.83
N VAL A 2 -2.45 17.02 -59.73
CA VAL A 2 -3.23 17.02 -58.47
C VAL A 2 -3.05 18.29 -57.64
N SER A 3 -4.10 18.77 -56.96
CA SER A 3 -4.03 19.21 -55.53
C SER A 3 -5.44 19.57 -55.01
N VAL A 4 -6.18 18.62 -54.43
CA VAL A 4 -6.32 18.38 -52.97
C VAL A 4 -7.25 19.40 -52.29
N ASN A 5 -8.56 19.07 -52.29
CA ASN A 5 -9.49 19.54 -51.28
C ASN A 5 -9.09 18.91 -49.94
N LEU A 6 -8.38 19.66 -49.10
CA LEU A 6 -7.96 19.18 -47.79
C LEU A 6 -9.06 19.47 -46.76
N PHE A 7 -9.67 18.40 -46.31
CA PHE A 7 -10.62 18.30 -45.20
C PHE A 7 -10.08 19.00 -43.94
N ALA A 8 -10.78 20.03 -43.46
CA ALA A 8 -10.66 20.47 -42.08
C ALA A 8 -11.80 19.86 -41.25
N ARG A 9 -11.73 18.54 -41.03
CA ARG A 9 -12.50 17.90 -39.95
C ARG A 9 -11.63 17.92 -38.70
N VAL A 10 -11.77 18.96 -37.90
CA VAL A 10 -11.17 19.03 -36.57
C VAL A 10 -11.95 18.05 -35.69
N ALA A 11 -11.43 16.84 -35.55
CA ALA A 11 -11.90 15.91 -34.54
C ALA A 11 -11.38 16.39 -33.18
N ALA A 12 -12.28 16.91 -32.35
CA ALA A 12 -11.97 17.19 -30.95
C ALA A 12 -11.76 15.86 -30.23
N ILE A 13 -10.50 15.51 -29.97
CA ILE A 13 -10.13 14.38 -29.11
C ILE A 13 -10.40 14.83 -27.67
N VAL A 14 -11.57 14.50 -27.14
CA VAL A 14 -11.84 14.60 -25.71
C VAL A 14 -11.07 13.46 -25.05
N ILE A 15 -9.91 13.78 -24.47
CA ILE A 15 -9.18 12.86 -23.60
C ILE A 15 -10.02 12.71 -22.34
N LEU A 16 -10.76 11.60 -22.24
CA LEU A 16 -11.35 11.13 -21.00
C LEU A 16 -10.20 10.76 -20.06
N THR A 17 -9.77 11.70 -19.22
CA THR A 17 -8.91 11.38 -18.09
C THR A 17 -9.76 10.53 -17.13
N ALA A 18 -9.52 9.23 -17.11
CA ALA A 18 -10.06 8.39 -16.05
C ALA A 18 -9.59 9.00 -14.72
N GLN A 19 -10.53 9.35 -13.84
CA GLN A 19 -10.20 9.70 -12.47
C GLN A 19 -9.67 8.44 -11.81
N VAL A 20 -8.35 8.27 -11.81
CA VAL A 20 -7.70 7.28 -10.96
C VAL A 20 -7.88 7.83 -9.55
N ASN A 21 -8.84 7.28 -8.81
CA ASN A 21 -8.99 7.64 -7.41
C ASN A 21 -7.74 7.16 -6.68
N ALA A 22 -6.84 8.09 -6.35
CA ALA A 22 -5.67 7.82 -5.55
C ALA A 22 -6.07 7.17 -4.23
N LEU A 23 -5.37 6.09 -3.85
CA LEU A 23 -5.58 5.42 -2.58
C LEU A 23 -5.28 6.41 -1.44
N ILE A 24 -6.18 6.47 -0.48
CA ILE A 24 -6.03 7.30 0.72
C ILE A 24 -5.54 6.43 1.87
N CYS A 25 -4.39 6.76 2.45
CA CYS A 25 -3.81 6.06 3.59
C CYS A 25 -3.56 7.04 4.76
N TYR A 26 -3.38 6.48 5.96
CA TYR A 26 -2.76 7.22 7.05
C TYR A 26 -1.25 7.08 7.03
N GLU A 27 -0.55 8.18 7.32
CA GLU A 27 0.88 8.24 7.60
C GLU A 27 1.13 8.84 8.98
N ASN A 28 2.09 8.29 9.72
CA ASN A 28 2.56 8.88 10.97
C ASN A 28 3.91 9.58 10.77
N ASP A 29 4.05 10.80 11.29
CA ASP A 29 5.33 11.51 11.32
C ASP A 29 6.28 10.96 12.41
N GLU A 30 7.49 11.53 12.52
CA GLU A 30 8.48 11.17 13.54
C GLU A 30 7.99 11.43 14.98
N SER A 31 6.96 12.27 15.16
CA SER A 31 6.35 12.57 16.45
C SER A 31 5.10 11.72 16.75
N GLY A 32 4.75 10.78 15.85
CA GLY A 32 3.59 9.90 15.99
C GLY A 32 2.26 10.53 15.57
N ASN A 33 2.25 11.74 15.01
CA ASN A 33 1.03 12.39 14.55
C ASN A 33 0.55 11.75 13.24
N LEU A 34 -0.75 11.47 13.16
CA LEU A 34 -1.37 10.84 12.00
C LEU A 34 -1.94 11.87 11.02
N TYR A 35 -1.68 11.65 9.73
CA TYR A 35 -2.18 12.45 8.64
C TYR A 35 -2.82 11.57 7.58
N GLU A 36 -3.91 12.05 6.99
CA GLU A 36 -4.48 11.44 5.80
C GLU A 36 -3.75 11.96 4.57
N ILE A 37 -3.25 11.04 3.75
CA ILE A 37 -2.50 11.35 2.54
C ILE A 37 -2.99 10.45 1.41
N SER A 38 -3.04 11.01 0.20
CA SER A 38 -3.37 10.27 -1.02
C SER A 38 -2.24 10.38 -2.02
N ASN A 39 -1.96 9.27 -2.70
CA ASN A 39 -0.96 9.22 -3.75
C ASN A 39 -1.43 8.27 -4.86
N GLU A 40 -1.34 8.72 -6.11
CA GLU A 40 -1.75 7.95 -7.28
C GLU A 40 -0.82 6.76 -7.54
N SER A 41 0.40 6.76 -6.98
CA SER A 41 1.36 5.67 -7.13
C SER A 41 1.22 4.56 -6.10
N TRP A 42 0.28 4.66 -5.16
CA TRP A 42 0.09 3.65 -4.11
C TRP A 42 -1.00 2.66 -4.45
N ASP A 43 -0.68 1.39 -4.21
CA ASP A 43 -1.58 0.26 -4.38
C ASP A 43 -2.10 -0.24 -3.02
N TYR A 44 -1.38 0.07 -1.92
CA TYR A 44 -1.68 -0.45 -0.59
C TYR A 44 -1.43 0.55 0.54
N CYS A 45 -2.16 0.40 1.63
CA CYS A 45 -1.82 0.97 2.93
C CYS A 45 -1.21 -0.10 3.83
N VAL A 46 -0.21 0.30 4.61
CA VAL A 46 0.55 -0.54 5.53
C VAL A 46 0.22 -0.15 6.97
N PHE A 47 0.16 -1.17 7.83
CA PHE A 47 0.08 -1.07 9.28
C PHE A 47 1.16 -1.98 9.90
N ILE A 48 2.08 -1.40 10.67
CA ILE A 48 3.09 -2.11 11.44
C ILE A 48 2.77 -1.88 12.93
N PRO A 49 2.33 -2.90 13.69
CA PRO A 49 2.14 -2.73 15.12
C PRO A 49 3.46 -2.44 15.82
N GLY A 50 3.45 -1.46 16.72
CA GLY A 50 4.54 -1.21 17.66
C GLY A 50 4.08 -1.38 19.11
N GLN A 51 5.04 -1.41 20.03
CA GLN A 51 4.76 -1.54 21.47
C GLN A 51 4.13 -0.28 22.07
N LYS A 52 4.49 0.89 21.54
CA LYS A 52 3.96 2.20 21.95
C LYS A 52 3.09 2.81 20.87
N GLU A 53 3.62 2.86 19.65
CA GLU A 53 2.96 3.47 18.50
C GLU A 53 3.10 2.55 17.29
N SER A 54 2.01 2.41 16.53
CA SER A 54 2.03 1.74 15.23
C SER A 54 2.63 2.65 14.17
N ARG A 55 3.33 2.07 13.20
CA ARG A 55 3.72 2.78 11.98
C ARG A 55 2.71 2.49 10.88
N VAL A 56 2.32 3.53 10.16
CA VAL A 56 1.34 3.45 9.08
C VAL A 56 1.82 4.28 7.91
N PHE A 57 1.65 3.78 6.69
CA PHE A 57 2.04 4.50 5.47
C PHE A 57 1.40 3.91 4.22
N GLY A 58 1.41 4.66 3.12
CA GLY A 58 1.06 4.15 1.81
C GLY A 58 2.27 3.55 1.07
N VAL A 59 2.03 2.54 0.25
CA VAL A 59 3.10 1.88 -0.52
C VAL A 59 2.62 1.50 -1.92
N GLY A 60 3.55 1.55 -2.87
CA GLY A 60 3.35 1.10 -4.23
C GLY A 60 4.61 0.45 -4.79
N LYS A 61 4.56 0.07 -6.06
CA LYS A 61 5.60 -0.72 -6.77
C LYS A 61 7.03 -0.19 -6.71
N GLU A 62 7.19 1.12 -6.54
CA GLU A 62 8.52 1.73 -6.45
C GLU A 62 9.19 1.52 -5.09
N ALA A 63 8.40 1.31 -4.03
CA ALA A 63 8.87 1.21 -2.66
C ALA A 63 8.84 -0.21 -2.10
N ASP A 64 8.10 -1.13 -2.72
CA ASP A 64 7.94 -2.50 -2.25
C ASP A 64 7.62 -3.48 -3.38
N TRP A 65 7.82 -4.77 -3.13
CA TRP A 65 7.52 -5.84 -4.09
C TRP A 65 6.03 -6.18 -4.05
N THR A 66 5.21 -5.26 -4.55
CA THR A 66 3.74 -5.35 -4.45
C THR A 66 3.15 -6.54 -5.19
N GLU A 67 3.85 -7.08 -6.21
CA GLU A 67 3.42 -8.27 -6.93
C GLU A 67 3.24 -9.48 -6.00
N ALA A 68 3.97 -9.53 -4.87
CA ALA A 68 3.78 -10.55 -3.84
C ALA A 68 2.41 -10.45 -3.14
N TYR A 69 1.78 -9.27 -3.13
CA TYR A 69 0.47 -9.03 -2.51
C TYR A 69 -0.64 -9.11 -3.55
N ASP A 70 -0.36 -8.66 -4.78
CA ASP A 70 -1.29 -8.69 -5.91
C ASP A 70 -1.93 -10.07 -6.04
N GLU A 71 -1.15 -11.16 -5.95
CA GLU A 71 -1.68 -12.52 -6.06
C GLU A 71 -2.73 -12.84 -4.98
N ALA A 72 -2.52 -12.37 -3.74
CA ALA A 72 -3.45 -12.62 -2.64
C ALA A 72 -4.74 -11.79 -2.80
N PHE A 73 -4.62 -10.51 -3.14
CA PHE A 73 -5.78 -9.63 -3.29
C PHE A 73 -6.60 -9.93 -4.57
N ASN A 74 -5.93 -10.41 -5.63
CA ASN A 74 -6.57 -10.83 -6.89
C ASN A 74 -7.33 -12.16 -6.77
N LYS A 75 -7.16 -12.92 -5.69
CA LYS A 75 -7.96 -14.13 -5.44
C LYS A 75 -9.40 -13.81 -5.01
N SER A 76 -9.80 -12.55 -4.90
CA SER A 76 -11.18 -12.18 -4.53
C SER A 76 -12.21 -12.46 -5.63
N ASP A 77 -13.43 -12.87 -5.25
CA ASP A 77 -14.60 -13.00 -6.12
C ASP A 77 -15.85 -12.33 -5.52
N LYS A 78 -17.05 -12.61 -6.07
CA LYS A 78 -18.30 -11.99 -5.62
C LYS A 78 -18.75 -12.41 -4.21
N ILE A 79 -18.20 -13.49 -3.67
CA ILE A 79 -18.63 -14.15 -2.43
C ILE A 79 -17.56 -14.00 -1.35
N TYR A 80 -16.28 -13.88 -1.71
CA TYR A 80 -15.20 -13.65 -0.78
C TYR A 80 -14.18 -12.62 -1.27
N GLN A 81 -13.64 -11.84 -0.34
CA GLN A 81 -12.61 -10.84 -0.61
C GLN A 81 -11.52 -10.91 0.46
N VAL A 82 -10.27 -10.75 0.04
CA VAL A 82 -9.16 -10.55 0.97
C VAL A 82 -9.11 -9.06 1.33
N LEU A 83 -9.31 -8.76 2.61
CA LEU A 83 -9.34 -7.38 3.10
C LEU A 83 -7.98 -6.93 3.66
N SER A 84 -7.18 -7.88 4.14
CA SER A 84 -5.86 -7.62 4.66
C SER A 84 -4.99 -8.86 4.56
N LEU A 85 -3.69 -8.65 4.35
CA LEU A 85 -2.63 -9.64 4.40
C LEU A 85 -1.64 -9.21 5.49
N CYS A 86 -1.37 -10.07 6.48
CA CYS A 86 -0.36 -9.83 7.49
C CYS A 86 0.82 -10.80 7.35
N LEU A 87 2.03 -10.26 7.36
CA LEU A 87 3.28 -10.95 7.08
C LEU A 87 4.22 -10.79 8.27
N LEU A 88 4.91 -11.88 8.64
CA LEU A 88 6.08 -11.84 9.50
C LEU A 88 7.33 -11.93 8.61
N GLU A 89 8.04 -10.83 8.50
CA GLU A 89 9.21 -10.69 7.65
C GLU A 89 10.47 -10.78 8.49
N LYS A 90 11.48 -11.45 7.94
CA LYS A 90 12.82 -11.55 8.53
C LYS A 90 13.78 -10.74 7.65
N TYR A 91 14.40 -9.73 8.23
CA TYR A 91 15.46 -8.95 7.60
C TYR A 91 16.80 -9.41 8.15
N ASP A 92 17.73 -9.74 7.26
CA ASP A 92 19.11 -10.08 7.61
C ASP A 92 20.04 -8.98 7.11
N PHE A 93 20.30 -8.00 7.99
CA PHE A 93 21.19 -6.88 7.72
C PHE A 93 22.67 -7.26 7.82
N GLY A 94 23.00 -8.48 8.29
CA GLY A 94 24.37 -8.92 8.48
C GLY A 94 25.14 -9.03 7.17
N GLN A 95 24.42 -9.29 6.09
CA GLN A 95 24.97 -9.33 4.73
C GLN A 95 25.31 -7.94 4.18
N LEU A 96 24.62 -6.89 4.66
CA LEU A 96 24.82 -5.52 4.19
C LEU A 96 25.98 -4.81 4.92
N ASN A 97 26.31 -5.22 6.14
CA ASN A 97 27.46 -4.65 6.87
C ASN A 97 28.29 -5.72 7.61
N PRO A 98 29.01 -6.59 6.87
CA PRO A 98 29.71 -7.75 7.43
C PRO A 98 30.85 -7.40 8.42
N LYS A 99 31.30 -6.14 8.46
CA LYS A 99 32.37 -5.68 9.36
C LYS A 99 31.87 -5.15 10.70
N SER A 100 30.57 -4.91 10.86
CA SER A 100 29.99 -4.31 12.08
C SER A 100 29.33 -5.31 13.02
N VAL A 101 29.10 -6.55 12.56
CA VAL A 101 28.33 -7.55 13.30
C VAL A 101 29.28 -8.48 14.05
N ILE A 102 29.57 -8.13 15.30
CA ILE A 102 30.33 -8.99 16.23
C ILE A 102 29.45 -10.20 16.66
N ASN A 103 28.13 -10.06 16.56
CA ASN A 103 27.14 -11.06 16.98
C ASN A 103 26.06 -11.22 15.90
N THR A 104 26.12 -12.31 15.12
CA THR A 104 25.24 -12.55 13.95
C THR A 104 23.75 -12.64 14.29
N SER A 105 23.40 -12.83 15.56
CA SER A 105 22.03 -12.80 16.05
C SER A 105 21.43 -11.38 16.12
N GLU A 106 22.27 -10.34 16.23
CA GLU A 106 21.82 -8.94 16.34
C GLU A 106 21.56 -8.30 14.97
N SER A 107 22.00 -8.93 13.89
CA SER A 107 21.77 -8.43 12.53
C SER A 107 20.45 -8.92 11.91
N VAL A 108 19.73 -9.78 12.62
CA VAL A 108 18.44 -10.30 12.17
C VAL A 108 17.32 -9.55 12.88
N GLU A 109 16.49 -8.88 12.11
CA GLU A 109 15.29 -8.21 12.61
C GLU A 109 14.03 -8.89 12.09
N PHE A 110 12.99 -8.92 12.91
CA PHE A 110 11.67 -9.42 12.52
C PHE A 110 10.67 -8.28 12.55
N ILE A 111 9.93 -8.12 11.46
CA ILE A 111 8.87 -7.13 11.36
C ILE A 111 7.58 -7.86 11.05
N PHE A 112 6.59 -7.67 11.92
CA PHE A 112 5.22 -8.05 11.60
C PHE A 112 4.52 -6.84 10.98
N ARG A 113 3.96 -6.97 9.79
CA ARG A 113 3.19 -5.90 9.15
C ARG A 113 1.95 -6.42 8.47
N CYS A 114 0.92 -5.59 8.39
CA CYS A 114 -0.31 -5.85 7.68
C CYS A 114 -0.48 -4.86 6.53
N ILE A 115 -1.09 -5.32 5.45
CA ILE A 115 -1.26 -4.62 4.19
C ILE A 115 -2.72 -4.72 3.79
N CYS A 116 -3.30 -3.66 3.24
CA CYS A 116 -4.69 -3.61 2.78
C CYS A 116 -4.82 -2.63 1.60
N ASN A 117 -5.81 -2.81 0.73
CA ASN A 117 -5.89 -2.13 -0.58
C ASN A 117 -7.14 -1.24 -0.74
N TYR A 118 -7.61 -0.63 0.35
CA TYR A 118 -8.76 0.28 0.32
C TYR A 118 -8.54 1.49 1.24
N ASN A 119 -9.30 2.55 0.98
CA ASN A 119 -9.11 3.83 1.65
C ASN A 119 -9.15 3.69 3.17
N ARG A 120 -8.15 4.28 3.83
CA ARG A 120 -8.05 4.44 5.29
C ARG A 120 -8.04 3.13 6.08
N CYS A 121 -7.78 2.00 5.42
CA CYS A 121 -7.79 0.67 6.05
C CYS A 121 -6.73 0.49 7.15
N ASN A 122 -5.72 1.37 7.20
CA ASN A 122 -4.68 1.40 8.23
C ASN A 122 -4.94 2.40 9.37
N SER A 123 -6.19 2.83 9.57
CA SER A 123 -6.58 3.83 10.58
C SER A 123 -6.39 3.43 12.05
N ALA A 124 -6.21 2.14 12.32
CA ALA A 124 -6.12 1.66 13.69
C ALA A 124 -4.74 1.92 14.30
N THR A 125 -4.72 2.26 15.59
CA THR A 125 -3.49 2.53 16.36
C THR A 125 -2.97 1.31 17.13
N THR A 126 -3.71 0.20 17.12
CA THR A 126 -3.32 -1.07 17.74
C THR A 126 -3.71 -2.24 16.85
N PHE A 127 -2.98 -3.36 16.96
CA PHE A 127 -3.26 -4.55 16.15
C PHE A 127 -4.65 -5.13 16.40
N SER A 128 -5.08 -5.19 17.67
CA SER A 128 -6.42 -5.67 18.01
C SER A 128 -7.53 -4.79 17.43
N ASN A 129 -7.32 -3.46 17.37
CA ASN A 129 -8.27 -2.56 16.74
C ASN A 129 -8.22 -2.67 15.22
N TYR A 130 -7.03 -2.85 14.64
CA TYR A 130 -6.87 -3.09 13.20
C TYR A 130 -7.73 -4.26 12.74
N LEU A 131 -7.61 -5.43 13.39
CA LEU A 131 -8.41 -6.61 13.05
C LEU A 131 -9.92 -6.37 13.20
N LYS A 132 -10.35 -5.58 14.18
CA LYS A 132 -11.77 -5.21 14.37
C LYS A 132 -12.26 -4.30 13.24
N THR A 133 -11.50 -3.26 12.93
CA THR A 133 -11.82 -2.28 11.87
C THR A 133 -11.92 -2.97 10.52
N ILE A 134 -10.92 -3.77 10.13
CA ILE A 134 -10.94 -4.53 8.87
C ILE A 134 -12.21 -5.39 8.76
N LYS A 135 -12.62 -6.05 9.85
CA LYS A 135 -13.82 -6.88 9.88
C LYS A 135 -15.11 -6.05 9.74
N SER A 136 -15.16 -4.87 10.36
CA SER A 136 -16.29 -3.96 10.28
C SER A 136 -16.44 -3.34 8.90
N ASP A 137 -15.32 -2.94 8.28
CA ASP A 137 -15.30 -2.29 6.97
C ASP A 137 -15.87 -3.19 5.87
N ASN A 138 -15.73 -4.51 6.01
CA ASN A 138 -16.36 -5.52 5.14
C ASN A 138 -17.90 -5.41 5.05
N ILE A 139 -18.56 -4.93 6.10
CA ILE A 139 -20.02 -4.87 6.16
C ILE A 139 -20.54 -3.58 5.48
N SER A 140 -19.67 -2.60 5.30
CA SER A 140 -19.97 -1.27 4.78
C SER A 140 -19.49 -1.01 3.35
N GLN A 141 -18.76 -1.94 2.74
CA GLN A 141 -18.46 -1.96 1.30
C GLN A 141 -19.58 -2.68 0.53
#